data_AF-A0A961V3M5-F1
#
_entry.id   AF-A0A961V3M5-F1
#
_cell.length_a   1.000
_cell.length_b   1.000
_cell.length_c   1.000
_cell.angle_alpha   90.00
_cell.angle_beta   90.00
_cell.angle_gamma   90.00
#
_symmetry.space_group_name_H-M   'P 1'
#
loop_
_entity.id
_entity.type
_entity.pdbx_description
1 polymer ?
#
loop_
_entity_poly.entity_id
_entity_poly.type
_entity_poly.pdbx_seq_one_letter_code
_entity_poly.pdbx_strand_id
1 'polypeptide(L)'
;TAGMEASGTGNMKLALNGAITIGTLDGANIEIGERVGPENIVIFGMTAEEVEARRHAGHNPRAIIGADESLRFVLDAIADGTFSPDDRNRYRGLVDNLMTSDGFMVTADFADYCAAQRRVDTMWRSTSGWRAKAIRNVANVAWFSADRTIREYSEEIWGVPVA
;
A
#
# COMPACT_ATOMS: atom_id res chain seq x y z
N THR A 1 -5.95 1.18 -0.05
CA THR A 1 -7.02 0.20 -0.31
C THR A 1 -7.04 -0.02 -1.79
N ALA A 2 -7.00 -1.28 -2.24
CA ALA A 2 -6.98 -1.56 -3.66
C ALA A 2 -8.23 -1.02 -4.38
N GLY A 3 -8.07 -0.57 -5.62
CA GLY A 3 -9.11 0.07 -6.44
C GLY A 3 -9.34 1.56 -6.16
N MET A 4 -8.55 2.20 -5.30
CA MET A 4 -8.73 3.62 -4.93
C MET A 4 -7.60 4.52 -5.45
N GLU A 5 -6.42 3.96 -5.74
CA GLU A 5 -5.30 4.69 -6.34
C GLU A 5 -5.27 4.46 -7.84
N ALA A 6 -5.58 5.50 -8.64
CA ALA A 6 -5.58 5.38 -10.09
C ALA A 6 -4.17 5.14 -10.68
N SER A 7 -3.11 5.63 -10.03
CA SER A 7 -1.72 5.43 -10.48
C SER A 7 -0.73 5.70 -9.34
N GLY A 8 -0.53 6.96 -8.97
CA GLY A 8 0.50 7.37 -8.02
C GLY A 8 1.83 7.63 -8.71
N THR A 9 2.47 8.77 -8.41
CA THR A 9 3.83 9.08 -8.93
C THR A 9 4.89 9.09 -7.83
N GLY A 10 4.48 9.04 -6.56
CA GLY A 10 5.38 8.97 -5.42
C GLY A 10 6.11 7.62 -5.36
N ASN A 11 5.39 6.53 -5.58
CA ASN A 11 5.93 5.17 -5.70
C ASN A 11 6.99 5.07 -6.81
N MET A 12 6.76 5.68 -7.98
CA MET A 12 7.73 5.72 -9.09
C MET A 12 9.04 6.40 -8.67
N LYS A 13 8.94 7.56 -8.00
CA LYS A 13 10.11 8.32 -7.51
C LYS A 13 10.89 7.53 -6.45
N LEU A 14 10.20 6.89 -5.52
CA LEU A 14 10.81 6.10 -4.46
C LEU A 14 11.53 4.88 -5.03
N ALA A 15 10.91 4.15 -5.95
CA ALA A 15 11.52 3.01 -6.62
C ALA A 15 12.76 3.41 -7.43
N LEU A 16 12.71 4.54 -8.14
CA LEU A 16 13.86 5.10 -8.88
C LEU A 16 15.03 5.48 -7.96
N ASN A 17 14.75 5.80 -6.70
CA ASN A 17 15.78 6.09 -5.69
C ASN A 17 16.15 4.86 -4.84
N GLY A 18 15.77 3.65 -5.27
CA GLY A 18 16.17 2.39 -4.66
C GLY A 18 15.39 2.00 -3.40
N ALA A 19 14.27 2.67 -3.11
CA ALA A 19 13.34 2.19 -2.10
C ALA A 19 12.62 0.93 -2.62
N ILE A 20 12.46 -0.07 -1.75
CA ILE A 20 11.64 -1.25 -2.04
C ILE A 20 10.21 -0.93 -1.60
N THR A 21 9.28 -1.00 -2.53
CA THR A 21 7.87 -0.70 -2.27
C THR A 21 7.24 -1.78 -1.38
N ILE A 22 6.53 -1.33 -0.34
CA ILE A 22 5.50 -2.11 0.36
C ILE A 22 4.15 -1.45 0.06
N GLY A 23 3.21 -2.19 -0.54
CA GLY A 23 1.97 -1.59 -1.02
C GLY A 23 0.90 -2.61 -1.37
N THR A 24 -0.33 -2.13 -1.54
CA THR A 24 -1.42 -2.93 -2.10
C THR A 24 -1.23 -3.14 -3.60
N LEU A 25 -1.85 -4.18 -4.16
CA LEU A 25 -1.90 -4.44 -5.59
C LEU A 25 -2.88 -3.45 -6.27
N ASP A 26 -2.45 -2.19 -6.39
CA ASP A 26 -3.27 -1.08 -6.87
C ASP A 26 -2.43 -0.04 -7.61
N GLY A 27 -3.06 0.69 -8.53
CA GLY A 27 -2.43 1.74 -9.33
C GLY A 27 -1.08 1.30 -9.91
N ALA A 28 -0.11 2.22 -9.91
CA ALA A 28 1.22 2.01 -10.47
C ALA A 28 2.05 0.94 -9.73
N ASN A 29 1.61 0.42 -8.58
CA ASN A 29 2.30 -0.69 -7.94
C ASN A 29 2.18 -1.99 -8.76
N ILE A 30 1.12 -2.13 -9.56
CA ILE A 30 0.95 -3.24 -10.50
C ILE A 30 2.06 -3.18 -11.55
N GLU A 31 2.17 -2.06 -12.26
CA GLU A 31 3.19 -1.85 -13.28
C GLU A 31 4.59 -1.89 -12.68
N ILE A 32 4.81 -1.38 -11.47
CA ILE A 32 6.11 -1.49 -10.80
C ILE A 32 6.44 -2.96 -10.59
N GLY A 33 5.51 -3.76 -10.07
CA GLY A 33 5.71 -5.19 -9.82
C GLY A 33 6.04 -5.98 -11.08
N GLU A 34 5.35 -5.70 -12.19
CA GLU A 34 5.63 -6.30 -13.50
C GLU A 34 7.05 -6.00 -14.01
N ARG A 35 7.56 -4.79 -13.74
CA ARG A 35 8.88 -4.35 -14.21
C ARG A 35 10.02 -4.80 -13.31
N VAL A 36 9.87 -4.63 -12.00
CA VAL A 36 10.94 -4.95 -11.04
C VAL A 36 10.98 -6.43 -10.70
N GLY A 37 9.90 -7.17 -10.96
CA GLY A 37 9.74 -8.58 -10.60
C GLY A 37 9.14 -8.75 -9.19
N PRO A 38 8.28 -9.77 -8.98
CA PRO A 38 7.53 -9.94 -7.73
C PRO A 38 8.42 -10.20 -6.50
N GLU A 39 9.67 -10.63 -6.70
CA GLU A 39 10.63 -10.80 -5.62
C GLU A 39 11.27 -9.48 -5.17
N ASN A 40 11.13 -8.39 -5.93
CA ASN A 40 11.77 -7.10 -5.67
C ASN A 40 10.76 -6.01 -5.20
N ILE A 41 9.51 -6.39 -4.91
CA ILE A 41 8.45 -5.57 -4.32
C ILE A 41 7.73 -6.39 -3.22
N VAL A 42 7.13 -5.73 -2.23
CA VAL A 42 6.34 -6.39 -1.18
C VAL A 42 4.87 -6.00 -1.33
N ILE A 43 4.10 -6.86 -1.99
CA ILE A 43 2.65 -6.69 -2.12
C ILE A 43 1.91 -7.36 -0.95
N PHE A 44 0.88 -6.70 -0.44
CA PHE A 44 0.02 -7.20 0.65
C PHE A 44 -1.45 -6.77 0.47
N GLY A 45 -2.33 -7.36 1.28
CA GLY A 45 -3.73 -6.99 1.38
C GLY A 45 -4.57 -7.49 0.21
N MET A 46 -5.83 -7.10 0.24
CA MET A 46 -6.84 -7.52 -0.74
C MET A 46 -6.61 -6.91 -2.12
N THR A 47 -7.04 -7.63 -3.17
CA THR A 47 -7.21 -7.06 -4.52
C THR A 47 -8.43 -6.13 -4.59
N ALA A 48 -8.53 -5.34 -5.66
CA ALA A 48 -9.69 -4.46 -5.87
C ALA A 48 -11.01 -5.26 -5.94
N GLU A 49 -10.99 -6.44 -6.58
CA GLU A 49 -12.15 -7.33 -6.66
C GLU A 49 -12.54 -7.88 -5.29
N GLU A 50 -11.55 -8.25 -4.47
CA GLU A 50 -11.78 -8.74 -3.11
C GLU A 50 -12.34 -7.64 -2.19
N VAL A 51 -11.86 -6.40 -2.33
CA VAL A 51 -12.42 -5.23 -1.64
C VAL A 51 -13.89 -5.05 -1.98
N GLU A 52 -14.23 -5.04 -3.27
CA GLU A 52 -15.63 -4.85 -3.71
C GLU A 52 -16.53 -6.02 -3.29
N ALA A 53 -16.07 -7.26 -3.44
CA ALA A 53 -16.79 -8.44 -2.97
C ALA A 53 -17.07 -8.37 -1.46
N ARG A 54 -16.09 -7.94 -0.66
CA ARG A 54 -16.24 -7.77 0.79
C ARG A 54 -17.21 -6.65 1.16
N ARG A 55 -17.23 -5.54 0.41
CA ARG A 55 -18.23 -4.48 0.60
C ARG A 55 -19.64 -5.02 0.36
N HIS A 56 -19.84 -5.71 -0.77
CA HIS A 56 -21.12 -6.30 -1.13
C HIS A 56 -21.61 -7.36 -0.14
N ALA A 57 -20.69 -8.11 0.47
CA ALA A 57 -21.01 -9.12 1.48
C ALA A 57 -21.38 -8.54 2.87
N GLY A 58 -21.34 -7.22 3.06
CA GLY A 58 -21.63 -6.57 4.34
C GLY A 58 -20.43 -6.61 5.28
N HIS A 59 -19.35 -5.91 4.90
CA HIS A 59 -18.13 -5.77 5.69
C HIS A 59 -18.42 -5.50 7.18
N ASN A 60 -17.87 -6.35 8.06
CA ASN A 60 -18.09 -6.28 9.51
C ASN A 60 -16.75 -6.12 10.25
N PRO A 61 -16.31 -4.86 10.50
CA PRO A 61 -15.05 -4.59 11.17
C PRO A 61 -14.99 -5.15 12.59
N ARG A 62 -16.11 -5.12 13.33
CA ARG A 62 -16.15 -5.61 14.73
C ARG A 62 -15.80 -7.08 14.83
N ALA A 63 -16.24 -7.90 13.88
CA ALA A 63 -15.91 -9.31 13.85
C ALA A 63 -14.42 -9.54 13.60
N ILE A 64 -13.81 -8.73 12.72
CA ILE A 64 -12.38 -8.79 12.42
C ILE A 64 -11.56 -8.39 13.66
N ILE A 65 -11.90 -7.25 14.26
CA ILE A 65 -11.25 -6.75 15.48
C ILE A 65 -11.37 -7.76 16.62
N GLY A 66 -12.53 -8.40 16.79
CA GLY A 66 -12.75 -9.42 17.82
C GLY A 66 -11.93 -10.70 17.62
N ALA A 67 -11.52 -10.99 16.37
CA ALA A 67 -10.73 -12.17 16.02
C ALA A 67 -9.22 -11.94 16.07
N ASP A 68 -8.75 -10.69 16.02
CA ASP A 68 -7.33 -10.33 16.07
C ASP A 68 -6.99 -9.59 17.37
N GLU A 69 -6.30 -10.28 18.28
CA GLU A 69 -5.89 -9.71 19.58
C GLU A 69 -4.95 -8.51 19.44
N SER A 70 -4.06 -8.52 18.44
CA SER A 70 -3.12 -7.41 18.22
C SER A 70 -3.85 -6.17 17.74
N LEU A 71 -4.78 -6.33 16.79
CA LEU A 71 -5.61 -5.23 16.30
C LEU A 71 -6.46 -4.63 17.41
N ARG A 72 -7.13 -5.49 18.20
CA ARG A 72 -7.92 -5.06 19.36
C ARG A 72 -7.07 -4.26 20.35
N PHE A 73 -5.91 -4.78 20.73
CA PHE A 73 -5.00 -4.10 21.65
C PHE A 73 -4.60 -2.70 21.15
N VAL A 74 -4.23 -2.58 19.87
CA VAL A 74 -3.85 -1.29 19.28
C VAL A 74 -5.01 -0.31 19.28
N LEU A 75 -6.22 -0.75 18.91
CA LEU A 75 -7.41 0.12 18.90
C LEU A 75 -7.82 0.55 20.32
N ASP A 76 -7.73 -0.34 21.31
CA ASP A 76 -8.01 -0.03 22.71
C ASP A 76 -7.03 1.02 23.25
N ALA A 77 -5.74 0.88 22.97
CA ALA A 77 -4.71 1.86 23.38
C ALA A 77 -4.88 3.23 22.70
N ILE A 78 -5.38 3.26 21.46
CA ILE A 78 -5.72 4.52 20.79
C ILE A 78 -6.97 5.15 21.41
N ALA A 79 -7.95 4.33 21.80
CA ALA A 79 -9.24 4.78 22.34
C ALA A 79 -9.20 5.23 23.81
N ASP A 80 -8.34 4.62 24.64
CA ASP A 80 -8.32 4.87 26.08
C ASP A 80 -7.55 6.14 26.51
N GLY A 81 -6.87 6.76 25.55
CA GLY A 81 -6.07 7.96 25.74
C GLY A 81 -4.61 7.69 26.13
N THR A 82 -4.09 6.47 25.96
CA THR A 82 -2.67 6.14 26.18
C THR A 82 -1.73 7.12 25.46
N PHE A 83 -2.10 7.54 24.24
CA PHE A 83 -1.32 8.51 23.44
C PHE A 83 -1.80 9.97 23.57
N SER A 84 -2.85 10.23 24.34
CA SER A 84 -3.40 11.58 24.54
C SER A 84 -3.97 11.74 25.96
N PRO A 85 -3.11 11.67 27.00
CA PRO A 85 -3.58 11.66 28.39
C PRO A 85 -4.36 12.93 28.78
N ASP A 86 -4.00 14.08 28.18
CA ASP A 86 -4.66 15.38 28.40
C ASP A 86 -6.00 15.52 27.65
N ASP A 87 -6.26 14.64 26.68
CA ASP A 87 -7.49 14.62 25.88
C ASP A 87 -7.76 13.19 25.42
N ARG A 88 -8.36 12.39 26.32
CA ARG A 88 -8.62 10.98 26.08
C ARG A 88 -9.62 10.73 24.94
N ASN A 89 -10.41 11.73 24.55
CA ASN A 89 -11.40 11.59 23.48
C ASN A 89 -10.88 11.99 22.11
N ARG A 90 -9.74 12.70 22.05
CA ARG A 90 -8.65 12.50 21.08
C ARG A 90 -9.07 11.86 19.75
N TYR A 91 -8.96 10.54 19.80
CA TYR A 91 -9.01 9.64 18.65
C TYR A 91 -10.29 8.81 18.61
N ARG A 92 -11.28 9.11 19.46
CA ARG A 92 -12.52 8.33 19.54
C ARG A 92 -13.23 8.26 18.19
N GLY A 93 -13.33 9.38 17.47
CA GLY A 93 -13.96 9.41 16.15
C GLY A 93 -13.24 8.53 15.11
N LEU A 94 -11.92 8.42 15.18
CA LEU A 94 -11.13 7.51 14.33
C LEU A 94 -11.45 6.06 14.65
N VAL A 95 -11.41 5.68 15.94
CA VAL A 95 -11.66 4.30 16.37
C VAL A 95 -13.11 3.89 16.09
N ASP A 96 -14.08 4.77 16.37
CA ASP A 96 -15.49 4.53 16.08
C ASP A 96 -15.73 4.30 14.58
N ASN A 97 -15.05 5.05 13.70
CA ASN A 97 -15.14 4.85 12.25
C ASN A 97 -14.62 3.46 11.83
N LEU A 98 -13.48 3.04 12.38
CA LEU A 98 -12.88 1.72 12.14
C LEU A 98 -13.72 0.58 12.73
N MET A 99 -14.42 0.80 13.83
CA MET A 99 -15.31 -0.21 14.43
C MET A 99 -16.67 -0.34 13.72
N THR A 100 -17.08 0.67 12.95
CA THR A 100 -18.42 0.71 12.35
C THR A 100 -18.39 0.53 10.85
N SER A 101 -17.75 1.44 10.13
CA SER A 101 -17.78 1.48 8.67
C SER A 101 -16.54 0.87 8.03
N ASP A 102 -15.37 1.12 8.61
CA ASP A 102 -14.06 0.83 8.03
C ASP A 102 -14.04 1.00 6.51
N GLY A 103 -14.41 2.20 6.04
CA GLY A 103 -14.65 2.46 4.63
C GLY A 103 -13.45 2.17 3.74
N PHE A 104 -12.25 2.05 4.29
CA PHE A 104 -11.00 1.79 3.58
C PHE A 104 -10.39 0.42 3.86
N MET A 105 -11.14 -0.50 4.49
CA MET A 105 -10.68 -1.87 4.78
C MET A 105 -9.41 -1.93 5.63
N VAL A 106 -9.19 -0.93 6.48
CA VAL A 106 -7.99 -0.83 7.34
C VAL A 106 -7.93 -2.02 8.28
N THR A 107 -9.05 -2.41 8.87
CA THR A 107 -9.12 -3.55 9.79
C THR A 107 -8.93 -4.88 9.07
N ALA A 108 -9.40 -4.98 7.82
CA ALA A 108 -9.25 -6.19 7.02
C ALA A 108 -7.81 -6.41 6.54
N ASP A 109 -7.13 -5.35 6.07
CA ASP A 109 -5.76 -5.45 5.56
C ASP A 109 -4.69 -5.42 6.68
N PHE A 110 -5.07 -5.15 7.94
CA PHE A 110 -4.15 -4.96 9.05
C PHE A 110 -3.18 -6.14 9.26
N ALA A 111 -3.71 -7.35 9.36
CA ALA A 111 -2.90 -8.54 9.62
C ALA A 111 -1.90 -8.81 8.48
N ASP A 112 -2.35 -8.64 7.23
CA ASP A 112 -1.52 -8.80 6.04
C ASP A 112 -0.44 -7.73 5.95
N TYR A 113 -0.76 -6.49 6.30
CA TYR A 113 0.22 -5.43 6.40
C TYR A 113 1.29 -5.73 7.44
N CYS A 114 0.90 -6.20 8.63
CA CYS A 114 1.85 -6.61 9.66
C CYS A 114 2.72 -7.80 9.23
N ALA A 115 2.16 -8.76 8.50
CA ALA A 115 2.93 -9.86 7.92
C ALA A 115 3.92 -9.37 6.86
N ALA A 116 3.51 -8.46 5.99
CA ALA A 116 4.35 -7.84 4.97
C ALA A 116 5.50 -7.03 5.58
N GLN A 117 5.24 -6.26 6.63
CA GLN A 117 6.30 -5.56 7.38
C GLN A 117 7.33 -6.52 7.98
N ARG A 118 6.89 -7.66 8.55
CA ARG A 118 7.83 -8.71 9.02
C ARG A 118 8.65 -9.35 7.89
N ARG A 119 8.10 -9.44 6.68
CA ARG A 119 8.87 -9.85 5.49
C ARG A 119 9.92 -8.81 5.12
N VAL A 120 9.58 -7.51 5.18
CA VAL A 120 10.54 -6.41 4.97
C VAL A 120 11.69 -6.50 5.97
N ASP A 121 11.41 -6.71 7.26
CA ASP A 121 12.45 -6.89 8.29
C ASP A 121 13.39 -8.05 7.96
N THR A 122 12.83 -9.17 7.51
CA THR A 122 13.60 -10.35 7.12
C THR A 122 14.49 -10.06 5.90
N MET A 123 13.96 -9.35 4.90
CA MET A 123 14.71 -8.94 3.72
C MET A 123 15.84 -7.97 4.07
N TRP A 124 15.58 -7.01 4.97
CA TRP A 124 16.55 -6.00 5.39
C TRP A 124 17.78 -6.59 6.08
N ARG A 125 17.61 -7.69 6.83
CA ARG A 125 18.72 -8.40 7.50
C ARG A 125 19.76 -8.96 6.53
N SER A 126 19.40 -9.23 5.27
CA SER A 126 20.34 -9.61 4.23
C SER A 126 20.80 -8.38 3.46
N THR A 127 21.89 -7.74 3.89
CA THR A 127 22.38 -6.50 3.27
C THR A 127 22.66 -6.64 1.77
N SER A 128 23.27 -7.75 1.35
CA SER A 128 23.52 -8.02 -0.08
C SER A 128 22.22 -8.27 -0.85
N GLY A 129 21.29 -9.04 -0.26
CA GLY A 129 19.98 -9.29 -0.84
C GLY A 129 19.17 -8.00 -1.02
N TRP A 130 19.11 -7.16 0.01
CA TRP A 130 18.42 -5.87 -0.04
C TRP A 130 19.00 -4.95 -1.11
N ARG A 131 20.34 -4.81 -1.16
CA ARG A 131 21.01 -3.98 -2.18
C ARG A 131 20.73 -4.47 -3.60
N ALA A 132 20.75 -5.78 -3.83
CA ALA A 132 20.42 -6.35 -5.13
C ALA A 132 18.98 -6.01 -5.55
N LYS A 133 18.02 -6.08 -4.63
CA LYS A 133 16.61 -5.70 -4.89
C LYS A 133 16.46 -4.21 -5.16
N ALA A 134 17.13 -3.36 -4.40
CA ALA A 134 17.14 -1.91 -4.62
C ALA A 134 17.72 -1.55 -6.00
N ILE A 135 18.86 -2.14 -6.37
CA ILE A 135 19.47 -1.93 -7.69
C ILE A 135 18.53 -2.39 -8.82
N ARG A 136 17.86 -3.54 -8.65
CA ARG A 136 16.86 -4.02 -9.63
C ARG A 136 15.66 -3.08 -9.73
N ASN A 137 15.22 -2.44 -8.65
CA ASN A 137 14.20 -1.40 -8.74
C ASN A 137 14.72 -0.25 -9.62
N VAL A 138 15.85 0.35 -9.27
CA VAL A 138 16.44 1.48 -10.04
C VAL A 138 16.62 1.13 -11.52
N ALA A 139 17.13 -0.07 -11.82
CA ALA A 139 17.43 -0.49 -13.18
C ALA A 139 16.18 -0.73 -14.06
N ASN A 140 15.03 -1.08 -13.46
CA ASN A 140 13.84 -1.50 -14.22
C ASN A 140 12.69 -0.48 -14.23
N VAL A 141 12.81 0.64 -13.49
CA VAL A 141 11.75 1.67 -13.42
C VAL A 141 11.90 2.81 -14.44
N ALA A 142 12.81 2.69 -15.42
CA ALA A 142 12.98 3.71 -16.47
C ALA A 142 11.70 3.97 -17.29
N TRP A 143 10.80 2.99 -17.38
CA TRP A 143 9.51 3.14 -18.05
C TRP A 143 8.63 4.23 -17.44
N PHE A 144 8.78 4.51 -16.16
CA PHE A 144 8.04 5.58 -15.48
C PHE A 144 8.57 6.99 -15.79
N SER A 145 9.51 7.14 -16.72
CA SER A 145 9.93 8.45 -17.20
C SER A 145 8.76 9.24 -17.78
N ALA A 146 8.65 10.51 -17.39
CA ALA A 146 7.65 11.42 -17.95
C ALA A 146 7.87 11.62 -19.46
N ASP A 147 9.12 11.57 -19.94
CA ASP A 147 9.44 11.71 -21.37
C ASP A 147 8.74 10.63 -22.21
N ARG A 148 8.63 9.41 -21.67
CA ARG A 148 7.91 8.30 -22.32
C ARG A 148 6.41 8.59 -22.36
N THR A 149 5.81 9.06 -21.26
CA THR A 149 4.39 9.48 -21.25
C THR A 149 4.13 10.61 -22.25
N ILE A 150 5.00 11.63 -22.30
CA ILE A 150 4.85 12.77 -23.22
C ILE A 150 4.91 12.28 -24.68
N ARG A 151 5.82 11.36 -25.00
CA ARG A 151 5.92 10.77 -26.33
C ARG A 151 4.63 10.03 -26.75
N GLU A 152 4.08 9.20 -25.86
CA GLU A 152 2.82 8.48 -26.12
C GLU A 152 1.66 9.47 -26.37
N TYR A 153 1.53 10.52 -25.55
CA TYR A 153 0.51 11.56 -25.77
C TYR A 153 0.71 12.31 -27.10
N SER A 154 1.96 12.63 -27.45
CA SER A 154 2.30 13.29 -28.71
C SER A 154 1.88 12.47 -29.93
N GLU A 155 2.13 11.15 -29.91
CA GLU A 155 1.86 10.23 -31.01
C GLU A 155 0.37 9.84 -31.12
N GLU A 156 -0.28 9.55 -29.99
CA GLU A 156 -1.62 8.95 -29.98
C GLU A 156 -2.76 9.97 -29.88
N ILE A 157 -2.51 11.15 -29.30
CA ILE A 157 -3.58 12.11 -28.97
C ILE A 157 -3.33 13.47 -29.63
N TRP A 158 -2.16 14.07 -29.42
CA TRP A 158 -1.90 15.45 -29.89
C TRP A 158 -1.54 15.52 -31.38
N GLY A 159 -0.97 14.46 -31.94
CA GLY A 159 -0.51 14.42 -33.33
C GLY A 159 0.64 15.39 -33.61
N VAL A 160 1.52 15.60 -32.63
CA VAL A 160 2.68 16.49 -32.78
C VAL A 160 3.96 15.67 -32.99
N PRO A 161 4.90 16.11 -33.86
CA PRO A 161 6.14 15.38 -34.08
C PRO A 161 6.97 15.27 -32.80
N VAL A 162 7.52 14.09 -32.54
CA VAL A 162 8.48 13.84 -31.46
C VAL A 162 9.89 13.82 -32.05
N ALA A 163 10.81 14.52 -31.40
CA ALA A 163 12.22 14.60 -31.81
C ALA A 163 13.02 13.35 -31.39
#